data_AF-A0A9X2TJ10-F1
#
_entry.id   AF-A0A9X2TJ10-F1
#
_cell.length_a   1.000
_cell.length_b   1.000
_cell.length_c   1.000
_cell.angle_alpha   90.00
_cell.angle_beta   90.00
_cell.angle_gamma   90.00
#
_symmetry.space_group_name_H-M   'P 1'
#
loop_
_entity.id
_entity.type
_entity.pdbx_description
1 polymer ?
#
loop_
_entity_poly.entity_id
_entity_poly.type
_entity_poly.pdbx_seq_one_letter_code
_entity_poly.pdbx_strand_id
1 'polypeptide(L)'
;MPTLPDDQQLTQRVQVSKATDTEIDVSEDRSRAIRNRRTPTYIEGTQVTFKVYFEGDHKLFRYKPNTWSTMPPRASKVASECLVFTYEWPDDGGSIEEADEQFRDEVGKVRKRLGTVQEQVEETYNGSLRQTIESRLESRRESASEDRSAVESLPYELERRENAPETYTAPVERTSTDPEPEKRTSGEVLNWIIEDEVYEEILTVLKNMAWVMERSPSAFEEMNEEDLRVHFLVQLNGQFTGPATGETFNTTGKTDIHLPVKDRAVFIAECKFWRGSKEFEKAIDQLLGYSSWRDTKTALVVFNRNQDTSQVLAQIPEIVEDREDHHRTIDYGEETDFRFVLHHDNDPGREVTVTMMVFDVPTS
;
A
#
# COMPACT_ATOMS: atom_id res chain seq x y z
N MET A 1 0.29 9.90 -2.63
CA MET A 1 -0.40 11.09 -2.05
C MET A 1 0.23 12.34 -2.65
N PRO A 2 -0.55 13.35 -3.08
CA PRO A 2 0.03 14.63 -3.48
C PRO A 2 0.81 15.21 -2.29
N THR A 3 2.08 15.52 -2.50
CA THR A 3 2.94 16.11 -1.48
C THR A 3 2.62 17.61 -1.35
N LEU A 4 2.32 18.04 -0.13
CA LEU A 4 2.01 19.44 0.18
C LEU A 4 3.26 20.31 -0.01
N PRO A 5 3.13 21.51 -0.58
CA PRO A 5 4.23 22.46 -0.63
C PRO A 5 4.68 22.88 0.76
N ASP A 6 5.98 22.73 1.02
CA ASP A 6 6.60 23.08 2.30
C ASP A 6 6.57 24.60 2.52
N ASP A 7 5.79 25.03 3.52
CA ASP A 7 5.62 26.43 3.91
C ASP A 7 6.94 27.12 4.31
N GLN A 8 7.87 26.36 4.88
CA GLN A 8 9.17 26.88 5.31
C GLN A 8 10.07 27.22 4.11
N GLN A 9 9.86 26.59 2.95
CA GLN A 9 10.68 26.79 1.76
C GLN A 9 10.23 27.97 0.88
N LEU A 10 8.97 28.40 0.97
CA LEU A 10 8.39 29.42 0.08
C LEU A 10 9.11 30.79 0.11
N THR A 11 9.85 31.12 1.17
CA THR A 11 10.67 32.35 1.21
C THR A 11 12.17 32.11 1.08
N GLN A 12 12.64 30.87 1.15
CA GLN A 12 14.07 30.57 1.09
C GLN A 12 14.61 30.57 -0.35
N ARG A 13 13.71 30.46 -1.34
CA ARG A 13 14.04 30.44 -2.77
C ARG A 13 13.19 31.44 -3.54
N VAL A 14 13.31 32.72 -3.21
CA VAL A 14 12.72 33.81 -4.01
C VAL A 14 13.76 34.34 -4.99
N GLN A 15 13.39 34.46 -6.26
CA GLN A 15 14.17 35.15 -7.27
C GLN A 15 13.42 36.36 -7.79
N VAL A 16 14.11 37.49 -7.92
CA VAL A 16 13.57 38.73 -8.47
C VAL A 16 14.22 38.97 -9.82
N SER A 17 13.41 39.26 -10.84
CA SER A 17 13.93 39.67 -12.14
C SER A 17 14.59 41.04 -12.05
N LYS A 18 15.48 41.35 -12.99
CA LYS A 18 15.85 42.75 -13.23
C LYS A 18 14.58 43.53 -13.62
N ALA A 19 14.49 44.78 -13.18
CA ALA A 19 13.45 45.70 -13.63
C ALA A 19 13.54 45.89 -15.15
N THR A 20 12.39 45.88 -15.82
CA THR A 20 12.28 46.05 -17.26
C THR A 20 11.23 47.11 -17.58
N ASP A 21 11.51 47.92 -18.60
CA ASP A 21 10.57 48.94 -19.09
C ASP A 21 9.37 48.27 -19.75
N THR A 22 8.17 48.82 -19.53
CA THR A 22 6.90 48.34 -20.10
C THR A 22 5.94 49.49 -20.36
N GLU A 23 4.92 49.25 -21.18
CA GLU A 23 3.82 50.19 -21.42
C GLU A 23 2.60 49.83 -20.57
N ILE A 24 2.17 50.74 -19.70
CA ILE A 24 1.09 50.50 -18.73
C ILE A 24 -0.16 51.26 -19.16
N ASP A 25 -1.28 50.57 -19.30
CA ASP A 25 -2.57 51.21 -19.54
C ASP A 25 -3.08 51.88 -18.27
N VAL A 26 -3.13 53.21 -18.30
CA VAL A 26 -3.64 54.04 -17.20
C VAL A 26 -5.05 54.57 -17.45
N SER A 27 -5.77 54.07 -18.46
CA SER A 27 -7.14 54.52 -18.79
C SER A 27 -8.13 54.44 -17.62
N GLU A 28 -7.92 53.51 -16.69
CA GLU A 28 -8.74 53.34 -15.47
C GLU A 28 -8.25 54.17 -14.27
N ASP A 29 -7.08 54.81 -14.36
CA ASP A 29 -6.53 55.62 -13.29
C ASP A 29 -7.34 56.92 -13.11
N ARG A 30 -8.01 57.01 -11.96
CA ARG A 30 -8.86 58.15 -11.60
C ARG A 30 -8.05 59.38 -11.15
N SER A 31 -6.81 59.18 -10.74
CA SER A 31 -5.92 60.28 -10.34
C SER A 31 -5.41 61.06 -11.57
N ARG A 32 -5.45 60.46 -12.76
CA ARG A 32 -4.97 61.04 -14.01
C ARG A 32 -6.07 61.75 -14.80
N ALA A 33 -5.72 62.90 -15.38
CA ALA A 33 -6.62 63.72 -16.20
C ALA A 33 -6.77 63.16 -17.63
N ILE A 34 -7.46 62.02 -17.77
CA ILE A 34 -7.66 61.34 -19.06
C ILE A 34 -9.02 61.73 -19.66
N ARG A 35 -9.00 62.33 -20.86
CA ARG A 35 -10.21 62.86 -21.53
C ARG A 35 -11.12 61.78 -22.09
N ASN A 36 -10.59 60.67 -22.58
CA ASN A 36 -11.35 59.54 -23.11
C ASN A 36 -10.87 58.23 -22.48
N ARG A 37 -11.63 57.71 -21.51
CA ARG A 37 -11.34 56.44 -20.83
C ARG A 37 -11.94 55.21 -21.51
N ARG A 38 -12.52 55.36 -22.71
CA ARG A 38 -13.07 54.23 -23.49
C ARG A 38 -12.03 53.54 -24.35
N THR A 39 -10.84 54.11 -24.44
CA THR A 39 -9.70 53.58 -25.19
C THR A 39 -8.49 53.50 -24.26
N PRO A 40 -7.67 52.45 -24.35
CA PRO A 40 -6.43 52.34 -23.60
C PRO A 40 -5.54 53.58 -23.77
N THR A 41 -4.90 54.01 -22.68
CA THR A 41 -3.94 55.11 -22.67
C THR A 41 -2.67 54.61 -22.01
N TYR A 42 -1.63 54.39 -22.80
CA TYR A 42 -0.37 53.81 -22.32
C TYR A 42 0.62 54.90 -21.90
N ILE A 43 1.38 54.64 -20.84
CA ILE A 43 2.55 55.42 -20.43
C ILE A 43 3.72 54.48 -20.13
N GLU A 44 4.94 55.04 -20.14
CA GLU A 44 6.13 54.32 -19.71
C GLU A 44 6.04 53.97 -18.22
N GLY A 45 6.45 52.75 -17.90
CA GLY A 45 6.48 52.25 -16.54
C GLY A 45 7.48 51.12 -16.39
N THR A 46 7.60 50.67 -15.15
CA THR A 46 8.54 49.63 -14.75
C THR A 46 7.80 48.36 -14.38
N GLN A 47 8.31 47.22 -14.82
CA GLN A 47 7.84 45.89 -14.46
C GLN A 47 8.91 45.13 -13.65
N VAL A 48 8.48 44.47 -12.58
CA VAL A 48 9.30 43.52 -11.82
C VAL A 48 8.53 42.23 -11.60
N THR A 49 9.25 41.11 -11.69
CA THR A 49 8.70 39.77 -11.48
C THR A 49 9.40 39.06 -10.33
N PHE A 50 8.63 38.60 -9.36
CA PHE A 50 9.06 37.73 -8.27
C PHE A 50 8.67 36.29 -8.59
N LYS A 51 9.62 35.36 -8.43
CA LYS A 51 9.41 33.92 -8.54
C LYS A 51 9.65 33.27 -7.20
N VAL A 52 8.64 32.58 -6.69
CA VAL A 52 8.69 31.80 -5.45
C VAL A 52 8.73 30.33 -5.83
N TYR A 53 9.86 29.67 -5.59
CA TYR A 53 9.99 28.24 -5.86
C TYR A 53 9.41 27.41 -4.70
N PHE A 54 8.77 26.30 -5.06
CA PHE A 54 8.20 25.36 -4.09
C PHE A 54 8.46 23.92 -4.54
N GLU A 55 8.42 23.00 -3.57
CA GLU A 55 8.42 21.56 -3.81
C GLU A 55 6.99 21.03 -3.62
N GLY A 56 6.61 19.92 -4.26
CA GLY A 56 5.26 19.33 -4.14
C GLY A 56 4.31 19.65 -5.30
N ASP A 57 3.05 19.25 -5.16
CA ASP A 57 2.07 19.32 -6.26
C ASP A 57 1.44 20.73 -6.37
N HIS A 58 1.81 21.44 -7.44
CA HIS A 58 1.25 22.76 -7.78
C HIS A 58 -0.28 22.81 -7.90
N LYS A 59 -0.95 21.68 -8.15
CA LYS A 59 -2.43 21.61 -8.21
C LYS A 59 -3.07 21.99 -6.88
N LEU A 60 -2.36 21.83 -5.76
CA LEU A 60 -2.85 22.16 -4.43
C LEU A 60 -3.11 23.68 -4.27
N PHE A 61 -2.40 24.54 -5.00
CA PHE A 61 -2.70 25.98 -5.01
C PHE A 61 -4.06 26.32 -5.62
N ARG A 62 -4.63 25.41 -6.43
CA ARG A 62 -5.98 25.55 -7.01
C ARG A 62 -7.06 24.95 -6.11
N TYR A 63 -6.69 24.20 -5.08
CA TYR A 63 -7.64 23.61 -4.16
C TYR A 63 -8.36 24.68 -3.36
N LYS A 64 -9.69 24.61 -3.31
CA LYS A 64 -10.52 25.54 -2.55
C LYS A 64 -10.79 24.92 -1.18
N PRO A 65 -10.19 25.43 -0.09
CA PRO A 65 -10.54 24.97 1.24
C PRO A 65 -12.01 25.27 1.52
N ASN A 66 -12.64 24.46 2.38
CA ASN A 66 -14.04 24.63 2.77
C ASN A 66 -14.28 25.87 3.65
N THR A 67 -13.23 26.61 3.99
CA THR A 67 -13.24 27.83 4.78
C THR A 67 -13.53 29.04 3.89
N TRP A 68 -14.53 29.85 4.26
CA TRP A 68 -14.85 31.08 3.54
C TRP A 68 -13.71 32.10 3.68
N SER A 69 -13.17 32.59 2.56
CA SER A 69 -12.20 33.69 2.52
C SER A 69 -12.63 34.73 1.51
N THR A 70 -12.66 35.99 1.95
CA THR A 70 -12.95 37.17 1.12
C THR A 70 -11.71 37.69 0.39
N MET A 71 -10.52 37.20 0.74
CA MET A 71 -9.24 37.63 0.18
C MET A 71 -8.35 36.42 -0.14
N PRO A 72 -8.65 35.66 -1.20
CA PRO A 72 -7.78 34.57 -1.64
C PRO A 72 -6.46 35.13 -2.20
N PRO A 73 -5.33 34.43 -2.02
CA PRO A 73 -4.06 34.81 -2.61
C PRO A 73 -4.15 34.84 -4.15
N ARG A 74 -3.40 35.74 -4.78
CA ARG A 74 -3.35 35.95 -6.22
C ARG A 74 -1.91 35.92 -6.72
N ALA A 75 -1.58 34.89 -7.48
CA ALA A 75 -0.36 34.85 -8.29
C ALA A 75 -0.71 35.16 -9.75
N SER A 76 0.20 35.84 -10.44
CA SER A 76 0.06 36.11 -11.89
C SER A 76 0.12 34.81 -12.69
N LYS A 77 0.94 33.83 -12.25
CA LYS A 77 1.00 32.50 -12.83
C LYS A 77 1.37 31.44 -11.79
N VAL A 78 0.73 30.28 -11.88
CA VAL A 78 1.10 29.05 -11.15
C VAL A 78 1.76 28.11 -12.15
N ALA A 79 3.08 27.94 -12.03
CA ALA A 79 3.84 26.94 -12.80
C ALA A 79 4.03 25.66 -11.97
N SER A 80 4.65 24.63 -12.56
CA SER A 80 4.89 23.34 -11.90
C SER A 80 5.82 23.44 -10.67
N GLU A 81 6.80 24.34 -10.70
CA GLU A 81 7.85 24.45 -9.68
C GLU A 81 7.95 25.84 -9.03
N CYS A 82 7.16 26.81 -9.51
CA CYS A 82 7.17 28.16 -8.95
C CYS A 82 5.85 28.92 -9.12
N LEU A 83 5.60 29.84 -8.19
CA LEU A 83 4.60 30.89 -8.28
C LEU A 83 5.26 32.15 -8.83
N VAL A 84 4.60 32.81 -9.77
CA VAL A 84 5.08 34.03 -10.40
C VAL A 84 4.16 35.18 -10.02
N PHE A 85 4.74 36.25 -9.49
CA PHE A 85 4.07 37.50 -9.15
C PHE A 85 4.69 38.62 -9.97
N THR A 86 3.88 39.28 -10.77
CA THR A 86 4.29 40.37 -11.64
C THR A 86 3.63 41.65 -11.18
N TYR A 87 4.45 42.67 -10.93
CA TYR A 87 4.01 44.00 -10.53
C TYR A 87 4.49 45.01 -11.58
N GLU A 88 3.59 45.92 -11.93
CA GLU A 88 3.80 46.95 -12.93
C GLU A 88 3.36 48.28 -12.32
N TRP A 89 4.18 49.32 -12.47
CA TRP A 89 3.83 50.65 -12.01
C TRP A 89 4.37 51.73 -12.94
N PRO A 90 3.65 52.85 -13.10
CA PRO A 90 4.14 54.01 -13.84
C PRO A 90 5.41 54.61 -13.22
N ASP A 91 6.33 55.09 -14.05
CA ASP A 91 7.59 55.69 -13.59
C ASP A 91 7.38 56.98 -12.77
N ASP A 92 6.21 57.61 -12.92
CA ASP A 92 5.84 58.85 -12.23
C ASP A 92 5.02 58.64 -10.94
N GLY A 93 4.78 57.39 -10.52
CA GLY A 93 3.82 57.13 -9.45
C GLY A 93 3.89 55.77 -8.75
N GLY A 94 5.00 55.03 -8.85
CA GLY A 94 5.19 53.79 -8.09
C GLY A 94 6.63 53.47 -7.78
N SER A 95 6.83 52.47 -6.93
CA SER A 95 8.14 52.08 -6.42
C SER A 95 8.32 50.57 -6.28
N ILE A 96 9.58 50.13 -6.29
CA ILE A 96 9.91 48.71 -6.05
C ILE A 96 9.60 48.31 -4.60
N GLU A 97 9.67 49.25 -3.65
CA GLU A 97 9.33 49.03 -2.25
C GLU A 97 7.85 48.69 -2.07
N GLU A 98 6.94 49.38 -2.77
CA GLU A 98 5.51 49.07 -2.77
C GLU A 98 5.22 47.70 -3.42
N ALA A 99 5.95 47.35 -4.48
CA ALA A 99 5.85 46.04 -5.11
C ALA A 99 6.31 44.91 -4.17
N ASP A 100 7.40 45.12 -3.42
CA ASP A 100 7.89 44.18 -2.42
C ASP A 100 6.92 44.02 -1.24
N GLU A 101 6.30 45.10 -0.77
CA GLU A 101 5.28 45.02 0.30
C GLU A 101 4.06 44.22 -0.15
N GLN A 102 3.54 44.49 -1.35
CA GLN A 102 2.43 43.73 -1.93
C GLN A 102 2.79 42.25 -2.14
N PHE A 103 4.01 41.98 -2.61
CA PHE A 103 4.53 40.63 -2.76
C PHE A 103 4.55 39.88 -1.42
N ARG A 104 5.09 40.50 -0.37
CA ARG A 104 5.15 39.88 0.97
C ARG A 104 3.77 39.59 1.54
N ASP A 105 2.80 40.49 1.35
CA ASP A 105 1.41 40.27 1.76
C ASP A 105 0.76 39.10 1.00
N GLU A 106 0.95 39.02 -0.32
CA GLU A 106 0.45 37.90 -1.13
C GLU A 106 1.09 36.55 -0.74
N VAL A 107 2.40 36.51 -0.51
CA VAL A 107 3.07 35.31 0.00
C VAL A 107 2.50 34.92 1.36
N GLY A 108 2.29 35.87 2.28
CA GLY A 108 1.64 35.62 3.57
C GLY A 108 0.25 34.97 3.45
N LYS A 109 -0.57 35.42 2.49
CA LYS A 109 -1.88 34.82 2.19
C LYS A 109 -1.75 33.39 1.66
N VAL A 110 -0.75 33.13 0.79
CA VAL A 110 -0.47 31.78 0.28
C VAL A 110 -0.14 30.84 1.44
N ARG A 111 0.75 31.25 2.35
CA ARG A 111 1.12 30.46 3.54
C ARG A 111 -0.07 30.08 4.40
N LYS A 112 -0.86 31.10 4.77
CA LYS A 112 -2.04 30.91 5.61
C LYS A 112 -3.01 29.90 4.97
N ARG A 113 -3.19 30.00 3.64
CA ARG A 113 -4.05 29.07 2.90
C ARG A 113 -3.49 27.65 2.88
N LEU A 114 -2.18 27.48 2.67
CA LEU A 114 -1.54 26.16 2.71
C LEU A 114 -1.67 25.51 4.08
N GLY A 115 -1.48 26.27 5.17
CA GLY A 115 -1.68 25.77 6.53
C GLY A 115 -3.11 25.26 6.77
N THR A 116 -4.13 26.01 6.33
CA THR A 116 -5.52 25.56 6.41
C THR A 116 -5.79 24.30 5.57
N VAL A 117 -5.18 24.19 4.39
CA VAL A 117 -5.32 22.99 3.55
C VAL A 117 -4.63 21.79 4.21
N GLN A 118 -3.46 21.98 4.80
CA GLN A 118 -2.74 20.93 5.51
C GLN A 118 -3.56 20.39 6.68
N GLU A 119 -4.07 21.26 7.55
CA GLU A 119 -4.93 20.90 8.67
C GLU A 119 -6.18 20.11 8.21
N GLN A 120 -6.83 20.55 7.13
CA GLN A 120 -8.00 19.86 6.58
C GLN A 120 -7.66 18.47 6.00
N VAL A 121 -6.53 18.34 5.31
CA VAL A 121 -6.11 17.07 4.72
C VAL A 121 -5.68 16.08 5.80
N GLU A 122 -4.82 16.51 6.73
CA GLU A 122 -4.25 15.65 7.76
C GLU A 122 -5.26 15.29 8.85
N GLU A 123 -5.92 16.28 9.45
CA GLU A 123 -6.75 16.03 10.63
C GLU A 123 -8.17 15.59 10.27
N THR A 124 -8.78 16.24 9.27
CA THR A 124 -10.19 15.97 8.93
C THR A 124 -10.33 14.83 7.93
N TYR A 125 -9.69 14.94 6.76
CA TYR A 125 -9.87 13.94 5.70
C TYR A 125 -9.20 12.63 6.08
N ASN A 126 -7.88 12.61 6.28
CA ASN A 126 -7.14 11.38 6.58
C ASN A 126 -7.60 10.72 7.89
N GLY A 127 -7.91 11.52 8.93
CA GLY A 127 -8.47 11.01 10.18
C GLY A 127 -9.84 10.35 10.03
N SER A 128 -10.71 10.89 9.16
CA SER A 128 -12.05 10.35 8.91
C SER A 128 -12.08 9.14 7.96
N LEU A 129 -10.99 8.88 7.22
CA LEU A 129 -10.94 7.79 6.22
C LEU A 129 -11.23 6.44 6.85
N ARG A 130 -10.60 6.14 8.00
CA ARG A 130 -10.77 4.85 8.67
C ARG A 130 -12.23 4.59 9.03
N GLN A 131 -12.85 5.52 9.75
CA GLN A 131 -14.24 5.40 10.18
C GLN A 131 -15.21 5.34 8.99
N THR A 132 -14.94 6.12 7.93
CA THR A 132 -15.76 6.12 6.72
C THR A 132 -15.68 4.78 5.99
N ILE A 133 -14.47 4.22 5.86
CA ILE A 133 -14.25 2.91 5.23
C ILE A 133 -14.93 1.82 6.06
N GLU A 134 -14.71 1.78 7.37
CA GLU A 134 -15.33 0.81 8.29
C GLU A 134 -16.86 0.87 8.20
N SER A 135 -17.45 2.06 8.26
CA SER A 135 -18.90 2.24 8.13
C SER A 135 -19.44 1.76 6.78
N ARG A 136 -18.74 2.02 5.67
CA ARG A 136 -19.15 1.57 4.33
C ARG A 136 -19.06 0.06 4.18
N LEU A 137 -18.03 -0.56 4.75
CA LEU A 137 -17.86 -2.01 4.76
C LEU A 137 -18.96 -2.67 5.59
N GLU A 138 -19.27 -2.13 6.77
CA GLU A 138 -20.32 -2.66 7.64
C GLU A 138 -21.69 -2.59 6.98
N SER A 139 -22.07 -1.44 6.40
CA SER A 139 -23.33 -1.34 5.64
C SER A 139 -23.39 -2.31 4.46
N ARG A 140 -22.26 -2.54 3.78
CA ARG A 140 -22.24 -3.51 2.67
C ARG A 140 -22.42 -4.94 3.16
N ARG A 141 -21.80 -5.28 4.31
CA ARG A 141 -21.93 -6.58 4.96
C ARG A 141 -23.36 -6.83 5.40
N GLU A 142 -24.00 -5.84 6.02
CA GLU A 142 -25.40 -5.89 6.44
C GLU A 142 -26.33 -6.13 5.25
N SER A 143 -26.24 -5.31 4.19
CA SER A 143 -27.07 -5.51 2.99
C SER A 143 -26.85 -6.86 2.32
N ALA A 144 -25.60 -7.34 2.24
CA ALA A 144 -25.32 -8.67 1.68
C ALA A 144 -25.88 -9.81 2.55
N SER A 145 -25.90 -9.64 3.87
CA SER A 145 -26.50 -10.58 4.81
C SER A 145 -28.03 -10.59 4.70
N GLU A 146 -28.66 -9.43 4.56
CA GLU A 146 -30.10 -9.29 4.32
C GLU A 146 -30.52 -9.95 3.01
N ASP A 147 -29.79 -9.68 1.92
CA ASP A 147 -30.03 -10.29 0.61
C ASP A 147 -29.89 -11.82 0.69
N ARG A 148 -28.85 -12.33 1.35
CA ARG A 148 -28.64 -13.78 1.55
C ARG A 148 -29.77 -14.40 2.36
N SER A 149 -30.16 -13.78 3.47
CA SER A 149 -31.25 -14.27 4.34
C SER A 149 -32.60 -14.27 3.61
N ALA A 150 -32.86 -13.25 2.78
CA ALA A 150 -34.07 -13.18 1.96
C ALA A 150 -34.13 -14.31 0.93
N VAL A 151 -33.01 -14.62 0.28
CA VAL A 151 -32.91 -15.72 -0.70
C VAL A 151 -33.03 -17.10 -0.04
N GLU A 152 -32.43 -17.30 1.15
CA GLU A 152 -32.55 -18.55 1.93
C GLU A 152 -33.97 -18.78 2.48
N SER A 153 -34.76 -17.71 2.69
CA SER A 153 -36.15 -17.82 3.15
C SER A 153 -37.13 -18.31 2.08
N LEU A 154 -36.69 -18.42 0.82
CA LEU A 154 -37.53 -18.89 -0.27
C LEU A 154 -37.67 -20.43 -0.23
N PRO A 155 -38.86 -20.99 -0.51
CA PRO A 155 -39.12 -22.43 -0.46
C PRO A 155 -38.55 -23.21 -1.66
N TYR A 156 -37.64 -22.61 -2.42
CA TYR A 156 -37.11 -23.15 -3.68
C TYR A 156 -35.65 -23.58 -3.51
N GLU A 157 -35.27 -24.66 -4.17
CA GLU A 157 -33.90 -25.18 -4.16
C GLU A 157 -32.97 -24.22 -4.92
N LEU A 158 -31.94 -23.72 -4.24
CA LEU A 158 -31.00 -22.75 -4.82
C LEU A 158 -30.02 -23.46 -5.76
N GLU A 159 -30.01 -23.08 -7.03
CA GLU A 159 -28.99 -23.53 -7.99
C GLU A 159 -27.61 -23.02 -7.57
N ARG A 160 -26.76 -23.92 -7.08
CA ARG A 160 -25.35 -23.61 -6.78
C ARG A 160 -24.57 -23.58 -8.09
N ARG A 161 -23.78 -22.53 -8.30
CA ARG A 161 -22.78 -22.51 -9.40
C ARG A 161 -21.67 -23.50 -9.06
N GLU A 162 -21.43 -24.47 -9.95
CA GLU A 162 -20.38 -25.50 -9.81
C GLU A 162 -18.93 -24.94 -9.77
N ASN A 163 -18.72 -23.65 -10.09
CA ASN A 163 -17.40 -22.99 -10.12
C ASN A 163 -17.38 -21.63 -9.39
N ALA A 164 -18.16 -21.46 -8.34
CA ALA A 164 -18.03 -20.30 -7.44
C ALA A 164 -17.14 -20.68 -6.25
N PRO A 165 -16.09 -19.91 -5.91
CA PRO A 165 -15.37 -20.12 -4.65
C PRO A 165 -16.39 -20.06 -3.50
N GLU A 166 -16.36 -21.04 -2.61
CA GLU A 166 -17.29 -21.13 -1.48
C GLU A 166 -17.24 -19.82 -0.70
N THR A 167 -18.30 -19.03 -0.82
CA THR A 167 -18.36 -17.69 -0.25
C THR A 167 -18.64 -17.85 1.22
N TYR A 168 -17.57 -17.92 2.01
CA TYR A 168 -17.48 -17.73 3.47
C TYR A 168 -18.84 -17.84 4.17
N THR A 169 -19.15 -19.04 4.63
CA THR A 169 -20.16 -19.22 5.67
C THR A 169 -19.48 -18.77 6.96
N ALA A 170 -19.71 -17.52 7.36
CA ALA A 170 -19.36 -17.11 8.73
C ALA A 170 -20.01 -18.11 9.68
N PRO A 171 -19.29 -18.71 10.64
CA PRO A 171 -19.93 -19.60 11.60
C PRO A 171 -20.95 -18.76 12.37
N VAL A 172 -22.23 -19.03 12.10
CA VAL A 172 -23.32 -18.55 12.93
C VAL A 172 -23.11 -19.27 14.26
N GLU A 173 -22.53 -18.57 15.24
CA GLU A 173 -22.67 -18.97 16.64
C GLU A 173 -24.16 -18.99 16.95
N ARG A 174 -24.76 -20.17 16.78
CA ARG A 174 -26.02 -20.48 17.44
C ARG A 174 -25.70 -20.40 18.92
N THR A 175 -26.22 -19.36 19.57
CA THR A 175 -26.36 -19.30 21.02
C THR A 175 -27.14 -20.54 21.47
N SER A 176 -26.43 -21.65 21.70
CA SER A 176 -26.97 -22.74 22.49
C SER A 176 -26.88 -22.28 23.93
N THR A 177 -28.04 -22.03 24.50
CA THR A 177 -28.21 -21.93 25.94
C THR A 177 -28.14 -23.34 26.50
N ASP A 178 -26.92 -23.83 26.73
CA ASP A 178 -26.67 -24.99 27.57
C ASP A 178 -25.81 -24.58 28.77
N PRO A 179 -26.08 -25.18 29.94
CA PRO A 179 -25.63 -24.66 31.23
C PRO A 179 -24.12 -24.81 31.40
N GLU A 180 -23.58 -23.84 32.14
CA GLU A 180 -22.20 -23.66 32.57
C GLU A 180 -21.43 -24.97 32.80
N PRO A 181 -20.27 -25.19 32.13
CA PRO A 181 -19.51 -26.40 32.35
C PRO A 181 -18.69 -26.27 33.63
N GLU A 182 -18.92 -27.22 34.52
CA GLU A 182 -18.09 -27.53 35.68
C GLU A 182 -16.60 -27.59 35.30
N LYS A 183 -15.76 -27.09 36.21
CA LYS A 183 -14.30 -27.27 36.20
C LYS A 183 -13.92 -28.70 35.84
N ARG A 184 -13.27 -28.88 34.68
CA ARG A 184 -12.58 -30.13 34.35
C ARG A 184 -11.07 -29.96 34.48
N THR A 185 -10.53 -30.68 35.46
CA THR A 185 -9.12 -31.06 35.58
C THR A 185 -8.87 -32.31 34.73
N SER A 186 -8.02 -32.22 33.70
CA SER A 186 -7.02 -33.25 33.30
C SER A 186 -6.49 -32.92 31.91
N GLY A 187 -5.16 -33.03 31.73
CA GLY A 187 -4.41 -32.59 30.55
C GLY A 187 -5.00 -32.93 29.19
N GLU A 188 -5.43 -31.89 28.48
CA GLU A 188 -5.54 -31.89 27.03
C GLU A 188 -4.22 -31.38 26.47
N VAL A 189 -3.54 -32.23 25.70
CA VAL A 189 -2.41 -31.82 24.88
C VAL A 189 -2.96 -30.83 23.85
N LEU A 190 -2.76 -29.55 24.12
CA LEU A 190 -3.16 -28.48 23.22
C LEU A 190 -2.54 -28.73 21.83
N ASN A 191 -3.37 -28.59 20.80
CA ASN A 191 -3.01 -28.85 19.41
C ASN A 191 -2.05 -27.75 18.92
N TRP A 192 -0.74 -27.97 19.08
CA TRP A 192 0.31 -27.06 18.61
C TRP A 192 0.67 -27.27 17.12
N ILE A 193 -0.04 -28.18 16.45
CA ILE A 193 0.21 -28.60 15.06
C ILE A 193 -0.85 -27.97 14.16
N ILE A 194 -0.42 -27.43 13.02
CA ILE A 194 -1.32 -26.94 11.98
C ILE A 194 -2.06 -28.13 11.37
N GLU A 195 -3.39 -28.10 11.44
CA GLU A 195 -4.25 -29.09 10.81
C GLU A 195 -4.04 -29.10 9.29
N ASP A 196 -4.12 -30.28 8.67
CA ASP A 196 -3.93 -30.49 7.23
C ASP A 196 -4.80 -29.57 6.39
N GLU A 197 -6.07 -29.43 6.74
CA GLU A 197 -7.03 -28.57 6.05
C GLU A 197 -6.58 -27.11 6.05
N VAL A 198 -6.22 -26.57 7.22
CA VAL A 198 -5.73 -25.19 7.35
C VAL A 198 -4.41 -24.97 6.62
N TYR A 199 -3.52 -25.98 6.61
CA TYR A 199 -2.28 -25.91 5.86
C TYR A 199 -2.53 -25.82 4.35
N GLU A 200 -3.41 -26.65 3.78
CA GLU A 200 -3.77 -26.56 2.36
C GLU A 200 -4.47 -25.26 2.01
N GLU A 201 -5.31 -24.71 2.90
CA GLU A 201 -5.92 -23.40 2.71
C GLU A 201 -4.85 -22.30 2.60
N ILE A 202 -3.85 -22.30 3.47
CA ILE A 202 -2.75 -21.33 3.43
C ILE A 202 -1.99 -21.44 2.11
N LEU A 203 -1.65 -22.66 1.69
CA LEU A 203 -0.96 -22.90 0.42
C LEU A 203 -1.82 -22.43 -0.76
N THR A 204 -3.12 -22.68 -0.74
CA THR A 204 -4.05 -22.21 -1.79
C THR A 204 -4.05 -20.68 -1.90
N VAL A 205 -4.01 -19.96 -0.78
CA VAL A 205 -3.89 -18.50 -0.78
C VAL A 205 -2.55 -18.05 -1.37
N LEU A 206 -1.44 -18.74 -1.05
CA LEU A 206 -0.15 -18.47 -1.67
C LEU A 206 -0.19 -18.73 -3.19
N LYS A 207 -0.78 -19.83 -3.66
CA LYS A 207 -0.90 -20.15 -5.10
C LYS A 207 -1.64 -19.06 -5.87
N ASN A 208 -2.69 -18.48 -5.28
CA ASN A 208 -3.48 -17.43 -5.93
C ASN A 208 -2.66 -16.18 -6.29
N MET A 209 -1.48 -15.97 -5.68
CA MET A 209 -0.57 -14.90 -6.10
C MET A 209 0.02 -15.09 -7.49
N ALA A 210 0.17 -16.33 -7.98
CA ALA A 210 0.63 -16.58 -9.35
C ALA A 210 -0.29 -15.89 -10.38
N TRP A 211 -1.61 -16.06 -10.21
CA TRP A 211 -2.63 -15.43 -11.05
C TRP A 211 -2.57 -13.90 -11.04
N VAL A 212 -2.18 -13.30 -9.91
CA VAL A 212 -2.03 -11.85 -9.79
C VAL A 212 -0.81 -11.37 -10.57
N MET A 213 0.32 -12.08 -10.45
CA MET A 213 1.55 -11.78 -11.18
C MET A 213 1.37 -11.89 -12.70
N GLU A 214 0.69 -12.94 -13.16
CA GLU A 214 0.39 -13.16 -14.58
C GLU A 214 -0.51 -12.07 -15.18
N ARG A 215 -1.46 -11.55 -14.39
CA ARG A 215 -2.41 -10.52 -14.85
C ARG A 215 -1.84 -9.11 -14.87
N SER A 216 -0.77 -8.85 -14.13
CA SER A 216 -0.19 -7.51 -14.01
C SER A 216 1.34 -7.57 -13.99
N PRO A 217 1.97 -8.14 -15.02
CA PRO A 217 3.40 -8.43 -15.03
C PRO A 217 4.27 -7.18 -14.79
N SER A 218 3.91 -6.06 -15.40
CA SER A 218 4.62 -4.79 -15.26
C SER A 218 4.62 -4.22 -13.83
N ALA A 219 3.69 -4.64 -12.97
CA ALA A 219 3.68 -4.23 -11.57
C ALA A 219 4.73 -4.98 -10.73
N PHE A 220 5.19 -6.15 -11.19
CA PHE A 220 6.07 -7.05 -10.43
C PHE A 220 7.51 -7.10 -10.97
N GLU A 221 7.79 -6.47 -12.12
CA GLU A 221 9.11 -6.49 -12.78
C GLU A 221 10.25 -5.95 -11.89
N GLU A 222 10.01 -4.81 -11.21
CA GLU A 222 11.03 -4.13 -10.39
C GLU A 222 11.04 -4.58 -8.92
N MET A 223 10.07 -5.39 -8.51
CA MET A 223 9.90 -5.81 -7.12
C MET A 223 11.03 -6.73 -6.67
N ASN A 224 11.54 -6.51 -5.46
CA ASN A 224 12.50 -7.41 -4.81
C ASN A 224 11.78 -8.47 -3.93
N GLU A 225 12.54 -9.33 -3.24
CA GLU A 225 11.98 -10.40 -2.39
C GLU A 225 11.05 -9.83 -1.30
N GLU A 226 11.43 -8.69 -0.72
CA GLU A 226 10.70 -8.02 0.34
C GLU A 226 9.36 -7.46 -0.19
N ASP A 227 9.39 -6.81 -1.35
CA ASP A 227 8.20 -6.27 -2.01
C ASP A 227 7.21 -7.39 -2.36
N LEU A 228 7.69 -8.47 -2.98
CA LEU A 228 6.87 -9.62 -3.35
C LEU A 228 6.26 -10.26 -2.10
N ARG A 229 7.06 -10.46 -1.04
CA ARG A 229 6.60 -11.00 0.25
C ARG A 229 5.46 -10.17 0.85
N VAL A 230 5.52 -8.84 0.78
CA VAL A 230 4.43 -7.97 1.26
C VAL A 230 3.12 -8.30 0.54
N HIS A 231 3.15 -8.61 -0.75
CA HIS A 231 1.92 -9.00 -1.47
C HIS A 231 1.33 -10.32 -0.98
N PHE A 232 2.17 -11.33 -0.68
CA PHE A 232 1.70 -12.59 -0.07
C PHE A 232 1.09 -12.35 1.31
N LEU A 233 1.73 -11.53 2.13
CA LEU A 233 1.20 -11.15 3.45
C LEU A 233 -0.16 -10.46 3.33
N VAL A 234 -0.33 -9.50 2.42
CA VAL A 234 -1.63 -8.82 2.24
C VAL A 234 -2.75 -9.82 1.91
N GLN A 235 -2.50 -10.84 1.09
CA GLN A 235 -3.49 -11.87 0.77
C GLN A 235 -3.78 -12.77 1.97
N LEU A 236 -2.74 -13.25 2.66
CA LEU A 236 -2.89 -14.08 3.86
C LEU A 236 -3.67 -13.33 4.95
N ASN A 237 -3.35 -12.06 5.18
CA ASN A 237 -4.01 -11.21 6.18
C ASN A 237 -5.48 -10.94 5.83
N GLY A 238 -5.81 -10.92 4.55
CA GLY A 238 -7.18 -10.76 4.08
C GLY A 238 -8.05 -12.01 4.30
N GLN A 239 -7.44 -13.21 4.33
CA GLN A 239 -8.15 -14.49 4.39
C GLN A 239 -8.13 -15.13 5.78
N PHE A 240 -7.03 -14.98 6.52
CA PHE A 240 -6.86 -15.54 7.86
C PHE A 240 -6.99 -14.44 8.92
N THR A 241 -8.07 -14.47 9.72
CA THR A 241 -8.24 -13.56 10.86
C THR A 241 -7.77 -14.25 12.14
N GLY A 242 -6.62 -13.84 12.69
CA GLY A 242 -6.21 -14.23 14.04
C GLY A 242 -6.91 -13.39 15.12
N PRO A 243 -7.11 -13.91 16.34
CA PRO A 243 -7.58 -13.10 17.46
C PRO A 243 -6.50 -12.09 17.85
N ALA A 244 -6.88 -10.81 17.80
CA ALA A 244 -6.23 -9.65 18.39
C ALA A 244 -5.04 -8.98 17.63
N THR A 245 -5.23 -7.66 17.50
CA THR A 245 -4.28 -6.57 17.23
C THR A 245 -3.78 -6.43 15.79
N GLY A 246 -3.95 -5.22 15.24
CA GLY A 246 -3.73 -4.83 13.84
C GLY A 246 -2.28 -4.85 13.36
N GLU A 247 -1.49 -5.81 13.84
CA GLU A 247 -0.11 -6.15 13.44
C GLU A 247 0.09 -7.68 13.59
N THR A 248 -0.87 -8.51 13.19
CA THR A 248 -0.87 -9.97 13.45
C THR A 248 0.22 -10.76 12.69
N PHE A 249 0.86 -10.15 11.68
CA PHE A 249 1.82 -10.81 10.80
C PHE A 249 3.10 -10.01 10.82
N ASN A 250 4.07 -10.48 11.58
CA ASN A 250 5.31 -9.77 11.79
C ASN A 250 6.45 -10.49 11.08
N THR A 251 7.41 -9.72 10.60
CA THR A 251 8.67 -10.21 10.05
C THR A 251 9.62 -10.50 11.21
N THR A 252 9.99 -11.77 11.43
CA THR A 252 10.99 -12.15 12.43
C THR A 252 12.42 -12.21 11.84
N GLY A 253 12.57 -11.70 10.61
CA GLY A 253 13.77 -11.69 9.80
C GLY A 253 13.55 -10.87 8.53
N LYS A 254 14.56 -10.77 7.65
CA LYS A 254 14.43 -9.96 6.42
C LYS A 254 13.51 -10.60 5.37
N THR A 255 13.31 -11.92 5.40
CA THR A 255 12.69 -12.67 4.27
C THR A 255 11.58 -13.65 4.66
N ASP A 256 11.15 -13.69 5.93
CA ASP A 256 10.32 -14.79 6.45
C ASP A 256 8.85 -14.35 6.70
N ILE A 257 7.90 -15.22 6.38
CA ILE A 257 6.46 -15.12 6.69
C ILE A 257 6.18 -15.98 7.93
N HIS A 258 5.71 -15.34 9.01
CA HIS A 258 5.24 -16.02 10.21
C HIS A 258 3.75 -15.76 10.41
N LEU A 259 2.97 -16.84 10.43
CA LEU A 259 1.51 -16.81 10.50
C LEU A 259 1.02 -17.60 11.73
N PRO A 260 0.53 -16.93 12.79
CA PRO A 260 -0.09 -17.63 13.91
C PRO A 260 -1.44 -18.23 13.47
N VAL A 261 -1.58 -19.54 13.65
CA VAL A 261 -2.77 -20.36 13.35
C VAL A 261 -3.39 -20.86 14.65
N LYS A 262 -4.68 -20.59 14.87
CA LYS A 262 -5.50 -21.07 16.02
C LYS A 262 -4.78 -20.96 17.37
N ASP A 263 -4.70 -19.75 17.94
CA ASP A 263 -4.17 -19.36 19.26
C ASP A 263 -2.74 -19.83 19.63
N ARG A 264 -2.09 -20.73 18.86
CA ARG A 264 -0.96 -21.54 19.35
C ARG A 264 0.00 -22.11 18.30
N ALA A 265 -0.45 -22.49 17.09
CA ALA A 265 0.43 -23.03 16.05
C ALA A 265 1.00 -21.90 15.17
N VAL A 266 2.18 -22.06 14.58
CA VAL A 266 2.77 -21.04 13.69
C VAL A 266 3.12 -21.67 12.35
N PHE A 267 2.56 -21.13 11.27
CA PHE A 267 3.00 -21.43 9.92
C PHE A 267 4.20 -20.54 9.59
N ILE A 268 5.26 -21.14 9.06
CA ILE A 268 6.47 -20.45 8.67
C ILE A 268 6.67 -20.67 7.17
N ALA A 269 6.93 -19.59 6.45
CA ALA A 269 7.38 -19.68 5.08
C ALA A 269 8.58 -18.78 4.81
N GLU A 270 9.52 -19.25 4.00
CA GLU A 270 10.67 -18.48 3.53
C GLU A 270 10.40 -18.03 2.09
N CYS A 271 10.76 -16.79 1.76
CA CYS A 271 10.68 -16.28 0.38
C CYS A 271 12.09 -16.06 -0.20
N LYS A 272 12.36 -16.60 -1.40
CA LYS A 272 13.68 -16.47 -2.02
C LYS A 272 13.63 -16.40 -3.54
N PHE A 273 14.44 -15.53 -4.15
CA PHE A 273 14.74 -15.64 -5.59
C PHE A 273 15.62 -16.84 -5.87
N TRP A 274 15.28 -17.58 -6.90
CA TRP A 274 16.15 -18.58 -7.47
C TRP A 274 17.42 -17.94 -8.05
N ARG A 275 18.57 -18.27 -7.48
CA ARG A 275 19.91 -17.84 -7.95
C ARG A 275 20.86 -19.01 -8.18
N GLY A 276 20.31 -20.23 -8.27
CA GLY A 276 21.04 -21.49 -8.40
C GLY A 276 21.00 -22.34 -7.14
N SER A 277 21.43 -23.60 -7.27
CA SER A 277 21.27 -24.65 -6.25
C SER A 277 21.84 -24.28 -4.88
N LYS A 278 23.03 -23.69 -4.83
CA LYS A 278 23.67 -23.32 -3.55
C LYS A 278 22.89 -22.29 -2.73
N GLU A 279 22.27 -21.31 -3.38
CA GLU A 279 21.46 -20.31 -2.67
C GLU A 279 20.10 -20.88 -2.28
N PHE A 280 19.59 -21.83 -3.06
CA PHE A 280 18.38 -22.58 -2.74
C PHE A 280 18.57 -23.52 -1.54
N GLU A 281 19.66 -24.27 -1.47
CA GLU A 281 20.02 -25.10 -0.30
C GLU A 281 20.11 -24.27 0.97
N LYS A 282 20.75 -23.10 0.92
CA LYS A 282 20.80 -22.16 2.06
C LYS A 282 19.42 -21.68 2.50
N ALA A 283 18.48 -21.53 1.56
CA ALA A 283 17.11 -21.13 1.90
C ALA A 283 16.36 -22.26 2.63
N ILE A 284 16.61 -23.52 2.27
CA ILE A 284 16.11 -24.69 3.00
C ILE A 284 16.72 -24.71 4.41
N ASP A 285 18.03 -24.54 4.53
CA ASP A 285 18.73 -24.50 5.83
C ASP A 285 18.17 -23.37 6.71
N GLN A 286 17.94 -22.20 6.12
CA GLN A 286 17.38 -21.04 6.81
C GLN A 286 15.95 -21.34 7.31
N LEU A 287 15.09 -21.89 6.45
CA LEU A 287 13.72 -22.28 6.80
C LEU A 287 13.70 -23.29 7.98
N LEU A 288 14.54 -24.33 7.90
CA LEU A 288 14.66 -25.35 8.94
C LEU A 288 15.31 -24.82 10.24
N GLY A 289 16.12 -23.77 10.14
CA GLY A 289 16.71 -23.07 11.27
C GLY A 289 15.71 -22.22 12.04
N TYR A 290 14.68 -21.69 11.37
CA TYR A 290 13.60 -20.92 11.99
C TYR A 290 12.46 -21.79 12.52
N SER A 291 12.18 -22.94 11.90
CA SER A 291 11.18 -23.85 12.45
C SER A 291 11.63 -24.32 13.83
N SER A 292 10.78 -24.05 14.82
CA SER A 292 11.00 -24.60 16.15
C SER A 292 10.72 -26.10 16.11
N TRP A 293 11.17 -26.83 17.12
CA TRP A 293 10.88 -28.27 17.26
C TRP A 293 9.38 -28.64 17.22
N ARG A 294 8.48 -27.65 17.33
CA ARG A 294 7.02 -27.80 17.30
C ARG A 294 6.40 -27.60 15.92
N ASP A 295 7.10 -26.96 14.99
CA ASP A 295 6.54 -26.54 13.70
C ASP A 295 6.71 -27.66 12.68
N THR A 296 5.64 -28.38 12.40
CA THR A 296 5.69 -29.58 11.54
C THR A 296 5.36 -29.28 10.08
N LYS A 297 4.97 -28.04 9.75
CA LYS A 297 4.48 -27.66 8.41
C LYS A 297 4.91 -26.25 8.02
N THR A 298 5.62 -26.15 6.91
CA THR A 298 6.26 -24.92 6.44
C THR A 298 6.23 -24.82 4.92
N ALA A 299 6.45 -23.63 4.36
CA ALA A 299 6.58 -23.48 2.91
C ALA A 299 7.86 -22.75 2.49
N LEU A 300 8.33 -23.03 1.27
CA LEU A 300 9.39 -22.27 0.62
C LEU A 300 8.83 -21.67 -0.67
N VAL A 301 8.68 -20.36 -0.70
CA VAL A 301 8.20 -19.60 -1.85
C VAL A 301 9.40 -19.18 -2.69
N VAL A 302 9.54 -19.78 -3.87
CA VAL A 302 10.66 -19.58 -4.77
C VAL A 302 10.23 -18.67 -5.91
N PHE A 303 10.88 -17.51 -6.03
CA PHE A 303 10.67 -16.60 -7.14
C PHE A 303 11.66 -16.92 -8.25
N ASN A 304 11.16 -17.39 -9.39
CA ASN A 304 11.97 -17.55 -10.58
C ASN A 304 11.94 -16.26 -11.40
N ARG A 305 13.11 -15.72 -11.76
CA ARG A 305 13.20 -14.52 -12.61
C ARG A 305 14.40 -14.64 -13.52
N ASN A 306 14.22 -14.37 -14.81
CA ASN A 306 15.27 -14.45 -15.84
C ASN A 306 15.92 -15.84 -15.98
N GLN A 307 15.25 -16.93 -15.61
CA GLN A 307 15.73 -18.31 -15.82
C GLN A 307 14.62 -19.17 -16.44
N ASP A 308 15.01 -20.26 -17.08
CA ASP A 308 14.08 -21.25 -17.61
C ASP A 308 13.34 -21.97 -16.47
N THR A 309 12.05 -21.69 -16.31
CA THR A 309 11.22 -22.26 -15.26
C THR A 309 11.21 -23.79 -15.30
N SER A 310 11.15 -24.41 -16.48
CA SER A 310 11.17 -25.87 -16.60
C SER A 310 12.49 -26.46 -16.11
N GLN A 311 13.61 -25.78 -16.34
CA GLN A 311 14.90 -26.20 -15.79
C GLN A 311 14.92 -26.09 -14.27
N VAL A 312 14.40 -25.00 -13.69
CA VAL A 312 14.31 -24.81 -12.24
C VAL A 312 13.45 -25.89 -11.60
N LEU A 313 12.26 -26.16 -12.17
CA LEU A 313 11.35 -27.20 -11.69
C LEU A 313 11.99 -28.60 -11.71
N ALA A 314 12.80 -28.91 -12.73
CA ALA A 314 13.52 -30.18 -12.81
C ALA A 314 14.64 -30.30 -11.76
N GLN A 315 15.30 -29.18 -11.41
CA GLN A 315 16.43 -29.18 -10.47
C GLN A 315 16.01 -29.29 -9.01
N ILE A 316 14.83 -28.79 -8.63
CA ILE A 316 14.40 -28.76 -7.22
C ILE A 316 14.35 -30.17 -6.61
N PRO A 317 13.68 -31.18 -7.21
CA PRO A 317 13.69 -32.54 -6.67
C PRO A 317 15.09 -33.13 -6.56
N GLU A 318 15.94 -32.96 -7.58
CA GLU A 318 17.32 -33.48 -7.56
C GLU A 318 18.13 -32.90 -6.40
N ILE A 319 18.00 -31.59 -6.13
CA ILE A 319 18.70 -30.94 -5.03
C ILE A 319 18.17 -31.43 -3.68
N VAL A 320 16.85 -31.49 -3.51
CA VAL A 320 16.26 -31.83 -2.21
C VAL A 320 16.48 -33.30 -1.86
N GLU A 321 16.40 -34.21 -2.84
CA GLU A 321 16.59 -35.65 -2.64
C GLU A 321 18.06 -36.05 -2.38
N ASP A 322 19.03 -35.22 -2.77
CA ASP A 322 20.46 -35.44 -2.47
C ASP A 322 20.85 -34.99 -1.04
N ARG A 323 19.96 -34.28 -0.33
CA ARG A 323 20.26 -33.78 1.01
C ARG A 323 20.17 -34.88 2.06
N GLU A 324 21.03 -34.78 3.08
CA GLU A 324 21.06 -35.71 4.22
C GLU A 324 19.79 -35.64 5.08
N ASP A 325 19.11 -34.49 5.10
CA ASP A 325 17.90 -34.23 5.89
C ASP A 325 16.60 -34.64 5.19
N HIS A 326 16.68 -35.16 3.96
CA HIS A 326 15.53 -35.67 3.22
C HIS A 326 15.06 -37.02 3.75
N HIS A 327 13.76 -37.13 4.02
CA HIS A 327 13.15 -38.40 4.42
C HIS A 327 12.27 -38.99 3.31
N ARG A 328 11.38 -38.18 2.70
CA ARG A 328 10.53 -38.63 1.58
C ARG A 328 10.00 -37.48 0.74
N THR A 329 9.76 -37.78 -0.54
CA THR A 329 9.02 -36.92 -1.48
C THR A 329 7.54 -37.35 -1.49
N ILE A 330 6.62 -36.39 -1.42
CA ILE A 330 5.17 -36.61 -1.49
C ILE A 330 4.69 -36.16 -2.87
N ASP A 331 4.00 -37.05 -3.59
CA ASP A 331 3.32 -36.68 -4.82
C ASP A 331 2.20 -35.68 -4.51
N TYR A 332 2.34 -34.46 -5.01
CA TYR A 332 1.43 -33.36 -4.76
C TYR A 332 0.54 -33.04 -5.97
N GLY A 333 0.77 -33.67 -7.13
CA GLY A 333 -0.09 -33.57 -8.32
C GLY A 333 -0.09 -32.22 -9.05
N GLU A 334 0.88 -31.35 -8.75
CA GLU A 334 0.95 -29.97 -9.25
C GLU A 334 2.25 -29.75 -10.03
N GLU A 335 2.22 -28.93 -11.08
CA GLU A 335 3.37 -28.76 -12.00
C GLU A 335 4.48 -27.87 -11.41
N THR A 336 4.11 -26.86 -10.61
CA THR A 336 5.04 -25.85 -10.07
C THR A 336 5.34 -26.01 -8.57
N ASP A 337 4.72 -27.01 -7.94
CA ASP A 337 4.76 -27.19 -6.49
C ASP A 337 5.29 -28.57 -6.12
N PHE A 338 6.14 -28.63 -5.12
CA PHE A 338 6.74 -29.85 -4.63
C PHE A 338 6.50 -29.99 -3.13
N ARG A 339 6.30 -31.22 -2.66
CA ARG A 339 6.15 -31.48 -1.24
C ARG A 339 7.16 -32.50 -0.76
N PHE A 340 7.94 -32.11 0.22
CA PHE A 340 8.96 -32.94 0.84
C PHE A 340 8.69 -33.06 2.33
N VAL A 341 9.18 -34.16 2.89
CA VAL A 341 9.30 -34.33 4.33
C VAL A 341 10.79 -34.37 4.65
N LEU A 342 11.23 -33.35 5.36
CA LEU A 342 12.60 -33.20 5.85
C LEU A 342 12.62 -33.45 7.36
N HIS A 343 13.81 -33.57 7.94
CA HIS A 343 13.98 -33.58 9.40
C HIS A 343 14.88 -32.43 9.86
N HIS A 344 14.77 -32.06 11.13
CA HIS A 344 15.68 -31.09 11.72
C HIS A 344 17.07 -31.70 11.96
N ASP A 345 18.13 -30.90 11.78
CA ASP A 345 19.51 -31.29 12.09
C ASP A 345 19.70 -31.76 13.53
N ASN A 346 18.95 -31.15 14.47
CA ASN A 346 19.08 -31.41 15.90
C ASN A 346 18.22 -32.59 16.40
N ASP A 347 17.28 -33.10 15.59
CA ASP A 347 16.40 -34.22 15.96
C ASP A 347 15.88 -34.94 14.69
N PRO A 348 16.60 -35.97 14.19
CA PRO A 348 16.20 -36.75 13.01
C PRO A 348 14.87 -37.49 13.17
N GLY A 349 14.34 -37.62 14.39
CA GLY A 349 13.05 -38.25 14.66
C GLY A 349 11.86 -37.32 14.40
N ARG A 350 12.09 -36.04 14.08
CA ARG A 350 11.04 -35.04 13.85
C ARG A 350 10.96 -34.63 12.40
N GLU A 351 9.83 -34.96 11.80
CA GLU A 351 9.49 -34.63 10.44
C GLU A 351 8.89 -33.22 10.33
N VAL A 352 9.35 -32.48 9.32
CA VAL A 352 8.79 -31.20 8.88
C VAL A 352 8.34 -31.37 7.43
N THR A 353 7.05 -31.10 7.19
CA THR A 353 6.51 -31.04 5.83
C THR A 353 6.84 -29.68 5.23
N VAL A 354 7.59 -29.67 4.14
CA VAL A 354 7.94 -28.46 3.38
C VAL A 354 7.24 -28.51 2.04
N THR A 355 6.32 -27.57 1.79
CA THR A 355 5.78 -27.35 0.45
C THR A 355 6.59 -26.24 -0.23
N MET A 356 7.27 -26.57 -1.32
CA MET A 356 8.03 -25.63 -2.13
C MET A 356 7.18 -25.21 -3.32
N MET A 357 7.06 -23.91 -3.57
CA MET A 357 6.17 -23.35 -4.60
C MET A 357 6.95 -22.39 -5.47
N VAL A 358 7.00 -22.65 -6.78
CA VAL A 358 7.77 -21.84 -7.73
C VAL A 358 6.85 -20.87 -8.46
N PHE A 359 7.13 -19.58 -8.35
CA PHE A 359 6.42 -18.51 -9.03
C PHE A 359 7.31 -17.88 -10.09
N ASP A 360 6.87 -17.91 -11.34
CA ASP A 360 7.54 -17.19 -12.42
C ASP A 360 7.23 -15.69 -12.30
N VAL A 361 8.26 -14.90 -12.05
CA VAL A 361 8.15 -13.46 -11.87
C VAL A 361 8.51 -12.78 -13.19
N PRO A 362 7.57 -12.02 -13.79
CA PRO A 362 7.76 -11.43 -15.10
C PRO A 362 8.99 -10.52 -15.20
N THR A 363 9.57 -10.51 -16.39
CA THR A 363 10.72 -9.69 -16.76
C THR A 363 10.36 -8.92 -18.02
N SER A 364 10.71 -7.62 -18.05
CA SER A 364 10.49 -6.70 -19.17
C SER A 364 11.04 -7.21 -20.51
#